data_AF-A0A6N3K7G9-F1
#
_entry.id   AF-A0A6N3K7G9-F1
#
_cell.length_a   1.000
_cell.length_b   1.000
_cell.length_c   1.000
_cell.angle_alpha   90.00
_cell.angle_beta   90.00
_cell.angle_gamma   90.00
#
_symmetry.space_group_name_H-M   'P 1'
#
loop_
_entity.id
_entity.type
_entity.pdbx_description
1 polymer ?
#
loop_
_entity_poly.entity_id
_entity_poly.type
_entity_poly.pdbx_seq_one_letter_code
_entity_poly.pdbx_strand_id
1 'polypeptide(L)'
;MAVHLAKTDALTVQAPNGVVWTQKPGGRSSASDLLRELADLVKDHIEREWDWWEEGRRDKEHERQWAVLAEWDNGAKDPPGFDPDAAAKACMEDFDRRMEEQRRERKALAAERYDKERESMRLRMLAVEADAAFFGHVLERPATTVQRDKAEQRMDQQRAVAVTMREQLGDPEDVVDRNGFFPAQRREMNLSSHMSVWRHPMLRGLHESKQRKRFNALLAMRPVNSAAMCSECQAPSHWHSYALSLCLFRGQPEPGSQAETIARLMPGWWDRCYACTAYQIEHVWGGSSALPDFDGEQWAAMLPPTLKAIFAPDPPKPRQPVVRPKPLAVIKAGAIEEVMAELAEAKAQFPDAVVRSGRHGSWELWPPA
;
A
#
# COMPACT_ATOMS: atom_id res chain seq x y z
N MET A 1 -46.12 5.41 -28.95
CA MET A 1 -45.79 6.84 -28.78
C MET A 1 -45.43 7.40 -30.13
N ALA A 2 -46.30 8.23 -30.71
CA ALA A 2 -46.04 8.91 -31.97
C ALA A 2 -45.08 10.08 -31.71
N VAL A 3 -43.98 10.13 -32.45
CA VAL A 3 -42.99 11.20 -32.39
C VAL A 3 -43.40 12.26 -33.41
N HIS A 4 -43.89 13.39 -32.92
CA HIS A 4 -43.98 14.61 -33.72
C HIS A 4 -42.70 15.42 -33.53
N LEU A 5 -41.88 15.47 -34.57
CA LEU A 5 -40.73 16.38 -34.69
C LEU A 5 -41.25 17.77 -35.05
N ALA A 6 -41.32 18.67 -34.07
CA ALA A 6 -41.49 20.10 -34.26
C ALA A 6 -40.39 20.85 -33.51
N LYS A 7 -39.79 21.85 -34.17
CA LYS A 7 -38.86 22.89 -33.67
C LYS A 7 -38.23 22.62 -32.30
N THR A 8 -37.06 21.96 -32.31
CA THR A 8 -36.02 21.94 -31.27
C THR A 8 -36.46 22.45 -29.90
N ASP A 9 -37.31 21.68 -29.21
CA ASP A 9 -37.57 21.90 -27.80
C ASP A 9 -36.23 21.76 -27.06
N ALA A 10 -35.83 22.81 -26.36
CA ALA A 10 -34.61 22.79 -25.56
C ALA A 10 -34.73 21.66 -24.53
N LEU A 11 -33.75 20.76 -24.51
CA LEU A 11 -33.73 19.65 -23.57
C LEU A 11 -33.63 20.22 -22.15
N THR A 12 -34.59 19.89 -21.30
CA THR A 12 -34.64 20.33 -19.90
C THR A 12 -34.55 19.14 -18.96
N VAL A 13 -33.87 19.34 -17.83
CA VAL A 13 -33.76 18.34 -16.77
C VAL A 13 -33.80 19.02 -15.40
N GLN A 14 -34.49 18.41 -14.44
CA GLN A 14 -34.49 18.86 -13.06
C GLN A 14 -33.51 18.02 -12.24
N ALA A 15 -32.51 18.67 -11.64
CA ALA A 15 -31.56 18.02 -10.74
C ALA A 15 -32.22 17.68 -9.39
N PRO A 16 -31.65 16.75 -8.59
CA PRO A 16 -32.24 16.34 -7.30
C PRO A 16 -32.45 17.47 -6.29
N ASN A 17 -31.68 18.55 -6.40
CA ASN A 17 -31.82 19.76 -5.59
C ASN A 17 -32.94 20.71 -6.07
N GLY A 18 -33.73 20.30 -7.07
CA GLY A 18 -34.84 21.07 -7.61
C GLY A 18 -34.45 22.09 -8.69
N VAL A 19 -33.16 22.30 -8.96
CA VAL A 19 -32.67 23.23 -9.99
C VAL A 19 -32.96 22.68 -11.38
N VAL A 20 -33.56 23.51 -12.23
CA VAL A 20 -33.86 23.17 -13.62
C VAL A 20 -32.70 23.61 -14.51
N TRP A 21 -32.17 22.66 -15.27
CA TRP A 21 -31.12 22.88 -16.26
C TRP A 21 -31.71 22.76 -17.66
N THR A 22 -31.35 23.70 -18.52
CA THR A 22 -31.75 23.77 -19.93
C THR A 22 -30.51 23.65 -20.80
N GLN A 23 -30.52 22.75 -21.77
CA GLN A 23 -29.41 22.61 -22.70
C GLN A 23 -29.31 23.84 -23.61
N LYS A 24 -28.12 24.40 -23.74
CA LYS A 24 -27.84 25.53 -24.63
C LYS A 24 -27.91 25.09 -26.11
N PRO A 25 -28.23 26.01 -27.04
CA PRO A 25 -28.23 25.70 -28.46
C PRO A 25 -26.88 25.15 -28.93
N GLY A 26 -26.89 23.99 -29.60
CA GLY A 26 -25.69 23.33 -30.11
C GLY A 26 -24.95 22.44 -29.11
N GLY A 27 -25.44 22.29 -27.88
CA GLY A 27 -24.96 21.29 -26.92
C GLY A 27 -25.11 19.86 -27.46
N ARG A 28 -24.16 18.99 -27.12
CA ARG A 28 -24.09 17.60 -27.60
C ARG A 28 -24.27 16.57 -26.48
N SER A 29 -24.06 16.97 -25.23
CA SER A 29 -24.23 16.14 -24.05
C SER A 29 -25.71 15.82 -23.77
N SER A 30 -25.99 14.62 -23.28
CA SER A 30 -27.34 14.22 -22.89
C SER A 30 -27.69 14.66 -21.47
N ALA A 31 -28.97 14.64 -21.10
CA ALA A 31 -29.40 14.85 -19.71
C ALA A 31 -28.75 13.85 -18.74
N SER A 32 -28.51 12.61 -19.20
CA SER A 32 -27.80 11.58 -18.43
C SER A 32 -26.35 11.98 -18.17
N ASP A 33 -25.68 12.59 -19.16
CA ASP A 33 -24.32 13.09 -18.98
C ASP A 33 -24.27 14.20 -17.93
N LEU A 34 -25.17 15.19 -18.00
CA LEU A 34 -25.24 16.26 -17.00
C LEU A 34 -25.49 15.71 -15.59
N LEU A 35 -26.50 14.85 -15.42
CA LEU A 35 -26.83 14.30 -14.09
C LEU A 35 -25.69 13.46 -13.52
N ARG A 36 -24.96 12.73 -14.36
CA ARG A 36 -23.76 12.00 -13.96
C ARG A 36 -22.65 12.94 -13.49
N GLU A 37 -22.36 14.01 -14.23
CA GLU A 37 -21.32 14.96 -13.83
C GLU A 37 -21.69 15.71 -12.54
N LEU A 38 -22.96 16.11 -12.38
CA LEU A 38 -23.46 16.73 -11.15
C LEU A 38 -23.35 15.78 -9.96
N ALA A 39 -23.67 14.50 -10.15
CA ALA A 39 -23.50 13.48 -9.11
C ALA A 39 -22.03 13.30 -8.73
N ASP A 40 -21.11 13.32 -9.70
CA ASP A 40 -19.67 13.18 -9.46
C ASP A 40 -19.08 14.38 -8.71
N LEU A 41 -19.62 15.59 -8.89
CA LEU A 41 -19.18 16.79 -8.16
C LEU A 41 -19.50 16.75 -6.66
N VAL A 42 -20.53 16.00 -6.27
CA VAL A 42 -20.97 15.87 -4.87
C VAL A 42 -20.52 14.56 -4.21
N LYS A 43 -19.85 13.68 -4.95
CA LYS A 43 -19.30 12.43 -4.39
C LYS A 43 -18.21 12.71 -3.37
N ASP A 44 -18.04 11.76 -2.46
CA ASP A 44 -16.89 11.74 -1.57
C ASP A 44 -15.59 11.76 -2.40
N HIS A 45 -14.74 12.73 -2.12
CA HIS A 45 -13.51 12.92 -2.88
C HIS A 45 -12.56 11.72 -2.75
N ILE A 46 -12.57 10.98 -1.64
CA ILE A 46 -11.72 9.79 -1.50
C ILE A 46 -12.20 8.71 -2.45
N GLU A 47 -13.50 8.40 -2.47
CA GLU A 47 -14.04 7.40 -3.39
C GLU A 47 -13.78 7.75 -4.86
N ARG A 48 -13.90 9.03 -5.19
CA ARG A 48 -13.67 9.54 -6.54
C ARG A 48 -12.19 9.46 -6.95
N GLU A 49 -11.30 9.89 -6.06
CA GLU A 49 -9.87 10.06 -6.34
C GLU A 49 -9.02 8.82 -6.05
N TRP A 50 -9.60 7.79 -5.40
CA TRP A 50 -8.88 6.60 -4.93
C TRP A 50 -7.96 5.98 -5.99
N ASP A 51 -8.41 5.93 -7.25
CA ASP A 51 -7.69 5.32 -8.37
C ASP A 51 -7.17 6.33 -9.41
N TRP A 52 -7.00 7.60 -9.04
CA TRP A 52 -6.42 8.64 -9.91
C TRP A 52 -4.89 8.54 -10.07
N TRP A 53 -4.38 7.34 -10.33
CA TRP A 53 -2.95 7.10 -10.50
C TRP A 53 -2.41 7.55 -11.86
N GLU A 54 -3.26 7.56 -12.88
CA GLU A 54 -2.94 8.01 -14.24
C GLU A 54 -2.61 9.50 -14.25
N GLU A 55 -1.49 9.86 -14.87
CA GLU A 55 -1.09 11.26 -15.03
C GLU A 55 -2.10 12.04 -15.87
N GLY A 56 -2.42 13.25 -15.41
CA GLY A 56 -3.43 14.12 -16.03
C GLY A 56 -4.87 13.60 -15.91
N ARG A 57 -5.15 12.54 -15.13
CA ARG A 57 -6.53 12.04 -14.96
C ARG A 57 -7.44 13.08 -14.32
N ARG A 58 -6.95 13.77 -13.29
CA ARG A 58 -7.65 14.90 -12.66
C ARG A 58 -8.03 15.96 -13.69
N ASP A 59 -7.07 16.36 -14.52
CA ASP A 59 -7.27 17.43 -15.51
C ASP A 59 -8.27 16.98 -16.58
N LYS A 60 -8.14 15.77 -17.12
CA LYS A 60 -9.09 15.19 -18.09
C LYS A 60 -10.50 15.09 -17.53
N GLU A 61 -10.63 14.69 -16.26
CA GLU A 61 -11.94 14.59 -15.62
C GLU A 61 -12.56 15.96 -15.39
N HIS A 62 -11.75 16.92 -14.93
CA HIS A 62 -12.15 18.32 -14.78
C HIS A 62 -12.57 18.93 -16.12
N GLU A 63 -11.76 18.81 -17.17
CA GLU A 63 -12.08 19.28 -18.53
C GLU A 63 -13.38 18.66 -19.05
N ARG A 64 -13.57 17.35 -18.87
CA ARG A 64 -14.81 16.65 -19.25
C ARG A 64 -16.02 17.19 -18.51
N GLN A 65 -15.92 17.37 -17.19
CA GLN A 65 -16.99 17.91 -16.35
C GLN A 65 -17.37 19.33 -16.78
N TRP A 66 -16.39 20.20 -16.96
CA TRP A 66 -16.63 21.57 -17.40
C TRP A 66 -17.15 21.65 -18.82
N ALA A 67 -16.70 20.78 -19.73
CA ALA A 67 -17.25 20.72 -21.08
C ALA A 67 -18.75 20.38 -21.07
N VAL A 68 -19.17 19.40 -20.25
CA VAL A 68 -20.59 19.10 -20.08
C VAL A 68 -21.32 20.27 -19.44
N LEU A 69 -20.87 20.76 -18.28
CA LEU A 69 -21.55 21.86 -17.58
C LEU A 69 -21.68 23.13 -18.42
N ALA A 70 -20.70 23.45 -19.26
CA ALA A 70 -20.73 24.62 -20.14
C ALA A 70 -21.86 24.56 -21.19
N GLU A 71 -22.31 23.35 -21.57
CA GLU A 71 -23.42 23.14 -22.52
C GLU A 71 -24.81 23.30 -21.88
N TRP A 72 -24.89 23.48 -20.57
CA TRP A 72 -26.16 23.61 -19.86
C TRP A 72 -26.26 24.95 -19.13
N ASP A 73 -27.50 25.43 -19.01
CA ASP A 73 -27.86 26.66 -18.31
C ASP A 73 -28.80 26.31 -17.15
N ASN A 74 -28.42 26.67 -15.93
CA ASN A 74 -29.23 26.43 -14.73
C ASN A 74 -30.22 27.58 -14.43
N GLY A 75 -30.30 28.58 -15.32
CA GLY A 75 -31.17 29.74 -15.14
C GLY A 75 -30.71 30.70 -14.03
N ALA A 76 -29.53 30.47 -13.45
CA ALA A 76 -28.93 31.41 -12.52
C ALA A 76 -28.54 32.67 -13.30
N LYS A 77 -29.20 33.78 -12.98
CA LYS A 77 -28.84 35.07 -13.56
C LYS A 77 -27.68 35.64 -12.79
N ASP A 78 -26.62 35.97 -13.52
CA ASP A 78 -25.55 36.79 -12.99
C ASP A 78 -26.14 38.12 -12.48
N PRO A 79 -25.73 38.59 -11.27
CA PRO A 79 -26.10 39.90 -10.79
C PRO A 79 -25.73 41.01 -11.80
N PRO A 80 -26.47 42.13 -11.87
CA PRO A 80 -26.07 43.28 -12.69
C PRO A 80 -24.64 43.73 -12.33
N GLY A 81 -23.74 43.78 -13.31
CA GLY A 81 -22.33 44.13 -13.09
C GLY A 81 -21.45 42.99 -12.58
N PHE A 82 -21.91 41.74 -12.65
CA PHE A 82 -21.10 40.57 -12.34
C PHE A 82 -19.89 40.45 -13.26
N ASP A 83 -18.71 40.39 -12.65
CA ASP A 83 -17.45 40.09 -13.29
C ASP A 83 -16.99 38.69 -12.81
N PRO A 84 -16.97 37.68 -13.70
CA PRO A 84 -16.63 36.31 -13.31
C PRO A 84 -15.19 36.19 -12.78
N ASP A 85 -14.25 36.99 -13.28
CA ASP A 85 -12.86 36.97 -12.82
C ASP A 85 -12.77 37.57 -11.42
N ALA A 86 -13.49 38.67 -11.17
CA ALA A 86 -13.58 39.26 -9.84
C ALA A 86 -14.29 38.32 -8.84
N ALA A 87 -15.34 37.62 -9.26
CA ALA A 87 -16.04 36.65 -8.44
C ALA A 87 -15.18 35.42 -8.09
N ALA A 88 -14.44 34.89 -9.07
CA ALA A 88 -13.48 33.81 -8.86
C ALA A 88 -12.39 34.22 -7.87
N LYS A 89 -11.82 35.43 -8.06
CA LYS A 89 -10.84 35.99 -7.13
C LYS A 89 -11.40 36.15 -5.72
N ALA A 90 -12.61 36.68 -5.57
CA ALA A 90 -13.27 36.82 -4.27
C ALA A 90 -13.52 35.46 -3.58
N CYS A 91 -13.85 34.41 -4.35
CA CYS A 91 -13.98 33.06 -3.82
C CYS A 91 -12.64 32.52 -3.30
N MET A 92 -11.55 32.74 -4.04
CA MET A 92 -10.20 32.36 -3.59
C MET A 92 -9.80 33.12 -2.33
N GLU A 93 -10.05 34.43 -2.26
CA GLU A 93 -9.77 35.26 -1.07
C GLU A 93 -10.59 34.82 0.15
N ASP A 94 -11.87 34.47 -0.02
CA ASP A 94 -12.69 33.91 1.06
C ASP A 94 -12.18 32.55 1.54
N PHE A 95 -11.77 31.67 0.61
CA PHE A 95 -11.13 30.41 0.95
C PHE A 95 -9.85 30.63 1.76
N ASP A 96 -8.94 31.49 1.30
CA ASP A 96 -7.69 31.82 1.99
C ASP A 96 -7.95 32.40 3.38
N ARG A 97 -8.95 33.29 3.51
CA ARG A 97 -9.37 33.84 4.80
C ARG A 97 -9.83 32.75 5.76
N ARG A 98 -10.71 31.83 5.32
CA ARG A 98 -11.18 30.71 6.15
C ARG A 98 -10.02 29.80 6.57
N MET A 99 -9.09 29.53 5.66
CA MET A 99 -7.91 28.70 5.95
C MET A 99 -6.97 29.36 6.97
N GLU A 100 -6.81 30.68 6.90
CA GLU A 100 -6.03 31.44 7.88
C GLU A 100 -6.72 31.53 9.24
N GLU A 101 -8.05 31.71 9.27
CA GLU A 101 -8.85 31.66 10.50
C GLU A 101 -8.69 30.31 11.21
N GLN A 102 -8.90 29.20 10.48
CA GLN A 102 -8.65 27.86 11.02
C GLN A 102 -7.21 27.67 11.50
N ARG A 103 -6.22 28.25 10.81
CA ARG A 103 -4.81 28.19 11.24
C ARG A 103 -4.60 28.94 12.55
N ARG A 104 -5.26 30.08 12.76
CA ARG A 104 -5.21 30.84 14.02
C ARG A 104 -5.89 30.08 15.15
N GLU A 105 -7.07 29.52 14.92
CA GLU A 105 -7.79 28.68 15.88
C GLU A 105 -6.92 27.49 16.33
N ARG A 106 -6.32 26.77 15.38
CA ARG A 106 -5.39 25.67 15.69
C ARG A 106 -4.18 26.12 16.50
N LYS A 107 -3.57 27.24 16.16
CA LYS A 107 -2.44 27.80 16.94
C LYS A 107 -2.86 28.17 18.36
N ALA A 108 -4.04 28.75 18.54
CA ALA A 108 -4.58 29.06 19.87
C ALA A 108 -4.84 27.78 20.67
N LEU A 109 -5.47 26.78 20.06
CA LEU A 109 -5.71 25.48 20.68
C LEU A 109 -4.40 24.78 21.07
N ALA A 110 -3.39 24.81 20.21
CA ALA A 110 -2.07 24.27 20.53
C ALA A 110 -1.45 25.00 21.72
N ALA A 111 -1.50 26.34 21.75
CA ALA A 111 -0.97 27.12 22.87
C ALA A 111 -1.68 26.82 24.21
N GLU A 112 -2.97 26.48 24.16
CA GLU A 112 -3.78 26.18 25.35
C GLU A 112 -3.65 24.72 25.82
N ARG A 113 -3.68 23.76 24.89
CA ARG A 113 -3.89 22.33 25.19
C ARG A 113 -2.73 21.41 24.85
N TYR A 114 -1.73 21.86 24.08
CA TYR A 114 -0.61 21.00 23.72
C TYR A 114 0.24 20.69 24.96
N ASP A 115 0.39 19.39 25.22
CA ASP A 115 1.26 18.85 26.24
C ASP A 115 2.17 17.81 25.59
N LYS A 116 3.47 18.13 25.54
CA LYS A 116 4.50 17.28 24.93
C LYS A 116 4.63 15.92 25.63
N GLU A 117 4.47 15.88 26.95
CA GLU A 117 4.57 14.63 27.72
C GLU A 117 3.35 13.77 27.46
N ARG A 118 2.16 14.38 27.39
CA ARG A 118 0.92 13.70 27.03
C ARG A 118 0.95 13.15 25.60
N GLU A 119 1.44 13.92 24.63
CA GLU A 119 1.67 13.46 23.26
C GLU A 119 2.64 12.26 23.25
N SER A 120 3.76 12.37 23.95
CA SER A 120 4.77 11.29 24.04
C SER A 120 4.24 10.03 24.74
N MET A 121 3.39 10.19 25.76
CA MET A 121 2.69 9.08 26.41
C MET A 121 1.73 8.39 25.46
N ARG A 122 0.94 9.15 24.69
CA ARG A 122 0.05 8.60 23.67
C ARG A 122 0.80 7.80 22.61
N LEU A 123 1.92 8.32 22.11
CA LEU A 123 2.73 7.62 21.12
C LEU A 123 3.26 6.28 21.64
N ARG A 124 3.75 6.25 22.89
CA ARG A 124 4.19 5.02 23.56
C ARG A 124 3.05 4.03 23.77
N MET A 125 1.88 4.51 24.17
CA MET A 125 0.69 3.68 24.32
C MET A 125 0.31 3.01 23.00
N LEU A 126 0.24 3.77 21.90
CA LEU A 126 -0.07 3.22 20.58
C LEU A 126 0.95 2.17 20.13
N ALA A 127 2.24 2.37 20.43
CA ALA A 127 3.29 1.40 20.12
C ALA A 127 3.09 0.07 20.87
N VAL A 128 2.79 0.15 22.18
CA VAL A 128 2.48 -1.03 23.01
C VAL A 128 1.24 -1.78 22.50
N GLU A 129 0.22 -1.07 22.04
CA GLU A 129 -0.97 -1.67 21.45
C GLU A 129 -0.71 -2.36 20.12
N ALA A 130 0.13 -1.74 19.27
CA ALA A 130 0.57 -2.34 18.02
C ALA A 130 1.36 -3.64 18.29
N ASP A 131 2.24 -3.64 19.29
CA ASP A 131 2.99 -4.83 19.70
C ASP A 131 2.05 -5.96 20.17
N ALA A 132 1.08 -5.64 21.02
CA ALA A 132 0.07 -6.62 21.47
C ALA A 132 -0.72 -7.20 20.28
N ALA A 133 -1.13 -6.36 19.32
CA ALA A 133 -1.85 -6.80 18.14
C ALA A 133 -1.00 -7.69 17.23
N PHE A 134 0.29 -7.39 17.08
CA PHE A 134 1.24 -8.23 16.35
C PHE A 134 1.31 -9.66 16.92
N PHE A 135 1.44 -9.79 18.25
CA PHE A 135 1.47 -11.11 18.88
C PHE A 135 0.14 -11.87 18.74
N GLY A 136 -0.99 -11.16 18.64
CA GLY A 136 -2.26 -11.77 18.25
C GLY A 136 -2.17 -12.47 16.88
N HIS A 137 -1.59 -11.82 15.87
CA HIS A 137 -1.41 -12.41 14.55
C HIS A 137 -0.47 -13.62 14.54
N VAL A 138 0.56 -13.61 15.40
CA VAL A 138 1.47 -14.77 15.57
C VAL A 138 0.69 -16.00 16.06
N LEU A 139 -0.23 -15.82 17.02
CA LEU A 139 -1.02 -16.90 17.59
C LEU A 139 -2.06 -17.48 16.61
N GLU A 140 -2.52 -16.68 15.65
CA GLU A 140 -3.47 -17.10 14.61
C GLU A 140 -2.83 -17.92 13.47
N ARG A 141 -1.49 -18.03 13.44
CA ARG A 141 -0.72 -18.68 12.37
C ARG A 141 0.09 -19.87 12.89
N PRO A 142 0.58 -20.76 11.99
CA PRO A 142 1.37 -21.91 12.41
C PRO A 142 2.65 -21.48 13.13
N ALA A 143 2.62 -21.61 14.45
CA ALA A 143 3.73 -21.31 15.35
C ALA A 143 4.08 -22.58 16.14
N THR A 144 5.38 -22.81 16.36
CA THR A 144 5.84 -23.85 17.28
C THR A 144 5.26 -23.61 18.68
N THR A 145 5.16 -24.64 19.52
CA THR A 145 4.67 -24.48 20.90
C THR A 145 5.45 -23.40 21.66
N VAL A 146 6.77 -23.37 21.51
CA VAL A 146 7.64 -22.35 22.13
C VAL A 146 7.32 -20.94 21.62
N GLN A 147 7.02 -20.77 20.33
CA GLN A 147 6.62 -19.47 19.77
C GLN A 147 5.25 -19.03 20.30
N ARG A 148 4.29 -19.96 20.45
CA ARG A 148 2.97 -19.67 20.99
C ARG A 148 3.04 -19.21 22.45
N ASP A 149 3.73 -19.96 23.31
CA ASP A 149 3.85 -19.63 24.73
C ASP A 149 4.49 -18.24 24.93
N LYS A 150 5.55 -17.94 24.16
CA LYS A 150 6.20 -16.62 24.18
C LYS A 150 5.30 -15.50 23.64
N ALA A 151 4.56 -15.76 22.56
CA ALA A 151 3.67 -14.77 21.97
C ALA A 151 2.49 -14.44 22.90
N GLU A 152 1.90 -15.44 23.56
CA GLU A 152 0.84 -15.25 24.54
C GLU A 152 1.32 -14.43 25.74
N GLN A 153 2.46 -14.82 26.34
CA GLN A 153 3.05 -14.05 27.44
C GLN A 153 3.30 -12.58 27.07
N ARG A 154 3.84 -12.32 25.87
CA ARG A 154 4.14 -10.96 25.40
C ARG A 154 2.87 -10.17 25.11
N MET A 155 1.89 -10.78 24.45
CA MET A 155 0.60 -10.16 24.17
C MET A 155 -0.06 -9.69 25.48
N ASP A 156 -0.11 -10.56 26.49
CA ASP A 156 -0.75 -10.25 27.77
C ASP A 156 0.02 -9.17 28.53
N GLN A 157 1.36 -9.24 28.54
CA GLN A 157 2.20 -8.19 29.13
C GLN A 157 1.94 -6.82 28.49
N GLN A 158 1.95 -6.74 27.16
CA GLN A 158 1.75 -5.47 26.46
C GLN A 158 0.32 -4.95 26.63
N ARG A 159 -0.69 -5.82 26.64
CA ARG A 159 -2.08 -5.42 26.94
C ARG A 159 -2.20 -4.81 28.33
N ALA A 160 -1.57 -5.40 29.35
CA ALA A 160 -1.59 -4.85 30.70
C ALA A 160 -0.92 -3.46 30.77
N VAL A 161 0.19 -3.27 30.06
CA VAL A 161 0.88 -1.96 29.95
C VAL A 161 -0.02 -0.95 29.23
N ALA A 162 -0.67 -1.31 28.12
CA ALA A 162 -1.57 -0.44 27.38
C ALA A 162 -2.75 0.05 28.23
N VAL A 163 -3.37 -0.86 29.01
CA VAL A 163 -4.46 -0.51 29.94
C VAL A 163 -4.00 0.54 30.94
N THR A 164 -2.85 0.30 31.59
CA THR A 164 -2.28 1.24 32.56
C THR A 164 -1.99 2.61 31.92
N MET A 165 -1.44 2.62 30.70
CA MET A 165 -1.16 3.86 29.97
C MET A 165 -2.45 4.61 29.58
N ARG A 166 -3.51 3.90 29.17
CA ARG A 166 -4.82 4.51 28.88
C ARG A 166 -5.43 5.18 30.10
N GLU A 167 -5.37 4.54 31.25
CA GLU A 167 -5.86 5.11 32.51
C GLU A 167 -5.14 6.42 32.86
N GLN A 168 -3.82 6.47 32.63
CA GLN A 168 -3.02 7.68 32.88
C GLN A 168 -3.26 8.79 31.84
N LEU A 169 -3.43 8.42 30.57
CA LEU A 169 -3.56 9.36 29.46
C LEU A 169 -4.95 10.00 29.35
N GLY A 170 -5.99 9.27 29.78
CA GLY A 170 -7.39 9.54 29.45
C GLY A 170 -7.70 9.16 28.00
N ASP A 171 -8.64 9.87 27.36
CA ASP A 171 -8.98 9.60 25.97
C ASP A 171 -7.79 9.95 25.04
N PRO A 172 -7.21 8.97 24.32
CA PRO A 172 -6.16 9.25 23.36
C PRO A 172 -6.64 10.11 22.19
N GLU A 173 -7.93 10.19 21.90
CA GLU A 173 -8.49 11.01 20.82
C GLU A 173 -8.57 12.50 21.17
N ASP A 174 -8.37 12.86 22.45
CA ASP A 174 -8.35 14.25 22.92
C ASP A 174 -6.94 14.88 22.95
N VAL A 175 -5.91 14.12 22.57
CA VAL A 175 -4.51 14.57 22.62
C VAL A 175 -4.16 15.37 21.37
N VAL A 176 -4.10 16.70 21.54
CA VAL A 176 -3.73 17.67 20.50
C VAL A 176 -2.23 17.62 20.23
N ASP A 177 -1.84 17.65 18.95
CA ASP A 177 -0.43 17.73 18.56
C ASP A 177 0.14 19.16 18.68
N ARG A 178 1.45 19.32 18.46
CA ARG A 178 2.13 20.63 18.49
C ARG A 178 1.58 21.69 17.52
N ASN A 179 0.78 21.28 16.53
CA ASN A 179 0.20 22.15 15.51
C ASN A 179 -1.29 22.42 15.74
N GLY A 180 -1.88 21.88 16.81
CA GLY A 180 -3.29 22.07 17.13
C GLY A 180 -4.23 21.07 16.49
N PHE A 181 -3.74 19.91 16.01
CA PHE A 181 -4.58 18.89 15.40
C PHE A 181 -4.92 17.77 16.38
N PHE A 182 -6.20 17.40 16.40
CA PHE A 182 -6.67 16.16 17.02
C PHE A 182 -6.32 14.95 16.14
N PRO A 183 -6.18 13.75 16.73
CA PRO A 183 -5.94 12.51 15.99
C PRO A 183 -6.93 12.25 14.84
N ALA A 184 -8.21 12.56 15.02
CA ALA A 184 -9.22 12.43 13.96
C ALA A 184 -8.91 13.30 12.73
N GLN A 185 -8.52 14.56 12.95
CA GLN A 185 -8.14 15.47 11.87
C GLN A 185 -6.84 15.02 11.20
N ARG A 186 -5.88 14.50 11.99
CA ARG A 186 -4.65 13.94 11.43
C ARG A 186 -4.93 12.72 10.55
N ARG A 187 -5.89 11.87 10.93
CA ARG A 187 -6.32 10.74 10.10
C ARG A 187 -6.90 11.17 8.75
N GLU A 188 -7.68 12.25 8.70
CA GLU A 188 -8.19 12.83 7.45
C GLU A 188 -7.04 13.32 6.55
N MET A 189 -6.13 14.11 7.10
CA MET A 189 -4.94 14.57 6.37
C MET A 189 -4.08 13.40 5.87
N ASN A 190 -3.90 12.39 6.73
CA ASN A 190 -3.15 11.19 6.42
C ASN A 190 -3.81 10.36 5.33
N LEU A 191 -5.14 10.36 5.21
CA LEU A 191 -5.85 9.71 4.11
C LEU A 191 -5.57 10.40 2.77
N SER A 192 -5.69 11.72 2.72
CA SER A 192 -5.35 12.49 1.50
C SER A 192 -3.87 12.33 1.14
N SER A 193 -2.98 12.31 2.14
CA SER A 193 -1.55 12.04 1.94
C SER A 193 -1.29 10.60 1.51
N HIS A 194 -2.06 9.62 1.98
CA HIS A 194 -1.93 8.23 1.57
C HIS A 194 -2.16 8.09 0.06
N MET A 195 -3.20 8.74 -0.45
CA MET A 195 -3.50 8.71 -1.88
C MET A 195 -2.38 9.35 -2.70
N SER A 196 -2.03 10.59 -2.39
CA SER A 196 -1.11 11.40 -3.21
C SER A 196 0.35 10.97 -3.10
N VAL A 197 0.81 10.55 -1.91
CA VAL A 197 2.23 10.25 -1.65
C VAL A 197 2.53 8.76 -1.81
N TRP A 198 1.55 7.87 -1.64
CA TRP A 198 1.80 6.42 -1.68
C TRP A 198 0.97 5.71 -2.75
N ARG A 199 -0.37 5.78 -2.69
CA ARG A 199 -1.23 4.94 -3.53
C ARG A 199 -1.05 5.25 -5.01
N HIS A 200 -1.18 6.51 -5.41
CA HIS A 200 -1.07 6.92 -6.81
C HIS A 200 0.35 6.66 -7.36
N PRO A 201 1.44 7.05 -6.67
CA PRO A 201 2.80 6.71 -7.12
C PRO A 201 3.05 5.20 -7.19
N MET A 202 2.55 4.42 -6.23
CA MET A 202 2.72 2.96 -6.22
C MET A 202 1.99 2.30 -7.39
N LEU A 203 0.72 2.66 -7.64
CA LEU A 203 -0.04 2.18 -8.79
C LEU A 203 0.67 2.51 -10.10
N ARG A 204 1.16 3.74 -10.25
CA ARG A 204 1.93 4.18 -11.41
C ARG A 204 3.21 3.35 -11.58
N GLY A 205 4.02 3.21 -10.54
CA GLY A 205 5.26 2.44 -10.59
C GLY A 205 5.03 0.95 -10.90
N LEU A 206 3.99 0.34 -10.34
CA LEU A 206 3.61 -1.04 -10.64
C LEU A 206 3.13 -1.21 -12.09
N HIS A 207 2.38 -0.24 -12.60
CA HIS A 207 1.94 -0.21 -14.00
C HIS A 207 3.12 -0.08 -14.97
N GLU A 208 4.01 0.90 -14.76
CA GLU A 208 5.21 1.14 -15.57
C GLU A 208 6.17 -0.06 -15.56
N SER A 209 6.34 -0.68 -14.39
CA SER A 209 7.15 -1.89 -14.21
C SER A 209 6.46 -3.18 -14.69
N LYS A 210 5.25 -3.10 -15.26
CA LYS A 210 4.46 -4.23 -15.77
C LYS A 210 4.17 -5.31 -14.71
N GLN A 211 4.09 -4.95 -13.44
CA GLN A 211 3.78 -5.85 -12.32
C GLN A 211 2.26 -6.08 -12.18
N ARG A 212 1.63 -6.61 -13.24
CA ARG A 212 0.16 -6.69 -13.40
C ARG A 212 -0.59 -7.30 -12.22
N LYS A 213 -0.05 -8.38 -11.63
CA LYS A 213 -0.68 -9.05 -10.49
C LYS A 213 -0.78 -8.13 -9.27
N ARG A 214 0.31 -7.44 -8.94
CA ARG A 214 0.37 -6.51 -7.80
C ARG A 214 -0.45 -5.26 -8.06
N PHE A 215 -0.37 -4.73 -9.28
CA PHE A 215 -1.18 -3.61 -9.74
C PHE A 215 -2.68 -3.89 -9.58
N ASN A 216 -3.15 -5.04 -10.08
CA ASN A 216 -4.55 -5.45 -9.96
C ASN A 216 -4.96 -5.70 -8.50
N ALA A 217 -4.07 -6.26 -7.68
CA ALA A 217 -4.35 -6.44 -6.25
C ALA A 217 -4.52 -5.10 -5.52
N LEU A 218 -3.69 -4.11 -5.84
CA LEU A 218 -3.77 -2.76 -5.26
C LEU A 218 -5.00 -1.99 -5.76
N LEU A 219 -5.35 -2.11 -7.05
CA LEU A 219 -6.57 -1.55 -7.62
C LEU A 219 -7.84 -2.15 -7.00
N ALA A 220 -7.86 -3.45 -6.73
CA ALA A 220 -9.01 -4.12 -6.13
C ALA A 220 -9.26 -3.73 -4.65
N MET A 221 -8.34 -3.00 -4.03
CA MET A 221 -8.54 -2.47 -2.67
C MET A 221 -9.65 -1.44 -2.67
N ARG A 222 -10.64 -1.63 -1.79
CA ARG A 222 -11.68 -0.63 -1.55
C ARG A 222 -11.07 0.62 -0.93
N PRO A 223 -11.66 1.81 -1.19
CA PRO A 223 -11.35 3.01 -0.45
C PRO A 223 -11.43 2.77 1.05
N VAL A 224 -10.45 3.30 1.77
CA VAL A 224 -10.48 3.32 3.24
C VAL A 224 -10.99 4.68 3.70
N ASN A 225 -11.76 4.70 4.79
CA ASN A 225 -12.16 5.95 5.42
C ASN A 225 -11.06 6.46 6.37
N SER A 226 -11.18 7.71 6.80
CA SER A 226 -10.20 8.33 7.69
C SER A 226 -10.10 7.59 9.02
N ALA A 227 -11.19 7.07 9.58
CA ALA A 227 -11.16 6.31 10.83
C ALA A 227 -10.27 5.05 10.76
N ALA A 228 -10.10 4.47 9.57
CA ALA A 228 -9.21 3.34 9.34
C ALA A 228 -7.72 3.76 9.20
N MET A 229 -7.40 5.04 9.12
CA MET A 229 -6.03 5.55 9.04
C MET A 229 -5.35 5.63 10.41
N CYS A 230 -4.03 5.57 10.42
CA CYS A 230 -3.26 5.97 11.59
C CYS A 230 -3.30 7.49 11.75
N SER A 231 -3.38 7.98 12.99
CA SER A 231 -3.28 9.42 13.27
C SER A 231 -1.84 9.94 13.17
N GLU A 232 -0.84 9.05 13.21
CA GLU A 232 0.57 9.42 13.22
C GLU A 232 1.24 9.28 11.85
N CYS A 233 0.60 8.62 10.88
CA CYS A 233 1.15 8.51 9.53
C CYS A 233 0.08 8.24 8.47
N GLN A 234 0.51 8.40 7.21
CA GLN A 234 -0.27 8.15 5.99
C GLN A 234 -0.57 6.67 5.70
N ALA A 235 -0.55 5.76 6.69
CA ALA A 235 -0.85 4.35 6.49
C ALA A 235 -2.16 3.95 7.19
N PRO A 236 -2.92 2.98 6.65
CA PRO A 236 -4.00 2.34 7.38
C PRO A 236 -3.52 1.80 8.73
N SER A 237 -4.29 2.05 9.79
CA SER A 237 -3.97 1.65 11.17
C SER A 237 -3.69 0.16 11.31
N HIS A 238 -4.48 -0.69 10.64
CA HIS A 238 -4.29 -2.15 10.67
C HIS A 238 -2.95 -2.59 10.07
N TRP A 239 -2.25 -1.76 9.29
CA TRP A 239 -0.91 -2.11 8.80
C TRP A 239 0.11 -2.16 9.93
N HIS A 240 -0.20 -1.50 11.05
CA HIS A 240 0.67 -1.40 12.21
C HIS A 240 0.61 -2.65 13.09
N SER A 241 -0.48 -3.42 13.05
CA SER A 241 -0.53 -4.73 13.70
C SER A 241 0.33 -5.77 12.96
N TYR A 242 0.74 -5.50 11.73
CA TYR A 242 1.64 -6.36 10.95
C TYR A 242 3.05 -5.78 10.82
N ALA A 243 3.34 -4.66 11.50
CA ALA A 243 4.59 -3.93 11.38
C ALA A 243 5.74 -4.73 12.03
N LEU A 244 6.37 -5.56 11.22
CA LEU A 244 7.72 -6.04 11.43
C LEU A 244 8.42 -6.05 10.08
N SER A 245 8.92 -4.88 9.65
CA SER A 245 9.81 -4.78 8.50
C SER A 245 10.42 -3.38 8.36
N LEU A 246 11.45 -3.12 9.18
CA LEU A 246 12.73 -2.48 8.82
C LEU A 246 13.48 -1.82 9.99
N CYS A 247 12.87 -1.69 11.16
CA CYS A 247 13.64 -1.50 12.40
C CYS A 247 14.40 -2.77 12.83
N LEU A 248 14.15 -3.91 12.16
CA LEU A 248 14.94 -5.15 12.22
C LEU A 248 16.37 -5.00 11.68
N PHE A 249 16.71 -3.86 11.07
CA PHE A 249 17.96 -3.64 10.38
C PHE A 249 18.63 -2.36 10.87
N ARG A 250 19.44 -2.47 11.93
CA ARG A 250 20.45 -1.44 12.25
C ARG A 250 21.58 -1.36 11.20
N GLY A 251 21.57 -2.25 10.20
CA GLY A 251 22.48 -2.27 9.06
C GLY A 251 21.78 -2.77 7.80
N GLN A 252 22.30 -2.42 6.62
CA GLN A 252 21.75 -2.78 5.32
C GLN A 252 21.42 -4.30 5.29
N PRO A 253 20.18 -4.70 4.90
CA PRO A 253 19.83 -6.10 4.77
C PRO A 253 20.83 -6.83 3.88
N GLU A 254 21.15 -8.09 4.19
CA GLU A 254 22.08 -8.87 3.36
C GLU A 254 21.59 -8.88 1.89
N PRO A 255 22.48 -8.59 0.92
CA PRO A 255 22.13 -8.65 -0.48
C PRO A 255 21.52 -10.01 -0.88
N GLY A 256 20.33 -9.98 -1.47
CA GLY A 256 19.59 -11.18 -1.88
C GLY A 256 18.68 -11.78 -0.82
N SER A 257 18.63 -11.23 0.40
CA SER A 257 17.71 -11.68 1.44
C SER A 257 16.26 -11.32 1.13
N GLN A 258 15.33 -12.09 1.69
CA GLN A 258 13.90 -11.75 1.61
C GLN A 258 13.60 -10.41 2.28
N ALA A 259 14.36 -10.07 3.32
CA ALA A 259 14.32 -8.78 3.98
C ALA A 259 14.71 -7.61 3.05
N GLU A 260 15.81 -7.72 2.29
CA GLU A 260 16.19 -6.73 1.28
C GLU A 260 15.08 -6.54 0.24
N THR A 261 14.44 -7.65 -0.15
CA THR A 261 13.36 -7.66 -1.14
C THR A 261 12.11 -6.96 -0.62
N ILE A 262 11.68 -7.26 0.62
CA ILE A 262 10.52 -6.62 1.26
C ILE A 262 10.80 -5.13 1.50
N ALA A 263 12.01 -4.80 1.96
CA ALA A 263 12.42 -3.43 2.22
C ALA A 263 12.26 -2.50 1.02
N ARG A 264 12.64 -2.98 -0.17
CA ARG A 264 12.50 -2.24 -1.44
C ARG A 264 11.05 -2.05 -1.87
N LEU A 265 10.12 -2.87 -1.39
CA LEU A 265 8.70 -2.83 -1.76
C LEU A 265 7.88 -1.87 -0.90
N MET A 266 8.47 -1.34 0.16
CA MET A 266 7.76 -0.55 1.17
C MET A 266 8.37 0.87 1.38
N PRO A 267 8.89 1.55 0.33
CA PRO A 267 9.77 2.71 0.51
C PRO A 267 9.15 3.82 1.38
N GLY A 268 9.81 4.14 2.49
CA GLY A 268 9.59 5.36 3.29
C GLY A 268 8.31 5.44 4.12
N TRP A 269 7.51 4.37 4.18
CA TRP A 269 6.26 4.33 4.97
C TRP A 269 6.52 4.22 6.50
N TRP A 270 7.60 3.55 6.91
CA TRP A 270 7.92 3.22 8.32
C TRP A 270 8.73 4.33 8.99
N ASP A 271 9.49 5.12 8.24
CA ASP A 271 10.31 6.24 8.78
C ASP A 271 9.46 7.39 9.33
N ARG A 272 8.13 7.32 9.16
CA ARG A 272 7.21 8.43 9.44
C ARG A 272 6.27 8.18 10.60
N CYS A 273 6.08 6.95 11.06
CA CYS A 273 5.10 6.65 12.09
C CYS A 273 5.75 6.41 13.45
N TYR A 274 5.69 7.42 14.32
CA TYR A 274 6.19 7.33 15.70
C TYR A 274 5.43 6.29 16.55
N ALA A 275 4.17 6.02 16.23
CA ALA A 275 3.36 4.96 16.86
C ALA A 275 3.72 3.54 16.36
N CYS A 276 4.43 3.41 15.25
CA CYS A 276 4.88 2.11 14.70
C CYS A 276 6.29 1.77 15.09
N THR A 277 6.72 2.25 16.26
CA THR A 277 7.93 1.77 16.92
C THR A 277 7.76 0.34 17.43
N ALA A 278 7.12 -0.53 16.64
CA ALA A 278 7.41 -1.95 16.68
C ALA A 278 8.90 -2.07 16.32
N TYR A 279 9.71 -2.28 17.36
CA TYR A 279 11.13 -2.62 17.26
C TYR A 279 12.16 -1.51 17.04
N GLN A 280 11.94 -0.29 17.53
CA GLN A 280 13.13 0.48 17.90
C GLN A 280 13.83 -0.20 19.10
N ILE A 281 14.82 -1.06 18.79
CA ILE A 281 16.04 -1.21 19.58
C ILE A 281 15.91 -1.99 20.91
N GLU A 282 15.53 -3.27 20.89
CA GLU A 282 15.99 -4.22 21.94
C GLU A 282 16.39 -5.63 21.44
N HIS A 283 16.16 -5.91 20.16
CA HIS A 283 16.43 -7.22 19.59
C HIS A 283 17.54 -7.15 18.56
N VAL A 284 18.71 -6.84 19.10
CA VAL A 284 19.92 -7.50 18.63
C VAL A 284 19.70 -8.98 18.88
N TRP A 285 19.78 -9.76 17.82
CA TRP A 285 19.64 -11.22 17.77
C TRP A 285 20.57 -11.89 18.78
N GLY A 286 20.11 -12.06 20.02
CA GLY A 286 20.92 -12.56 21.14
C GLY A 286 20.43 -12.20 22.56
N GLY A 287 19.45 -11.31 22.72
CA GLY A 287 18.82 -11.07 24.02
C GLY A 287 17.87 -12.20 24.44
N SER A 288 17.74 -12.46 25.74
CA SER A 288 16.80 -13.43 26.34
C SER A 288 15.32 -13.22 25.94
N SER A 289 15.03 -12.08 25.33
CA SER A 289 13.73 -11.62 24.86
C SER A 289 13.41 -11.97 23.40
N ALA A 290 14.35 -12.52 22.61
CA ALA A 290 14.12 -12.81 21.20
C ALA A 290 13.11 -13.93 20.96
N LEU A 291 12.19 -13.67 20.02
CA LEU A 291 11.36 -14.72 19.45
C LEU A 291 12.26 -15.63 18.61
N PRO A 292 12.02 -16.96 18.60
CA PRO A 292 12.69 -17.85 17.67
C PRO A 292 12.41 -17.40 16.23
N ASP A 293 13.48 -17.27 15.44
CA ASP A 293 13.50 -16.80 14.05
C ASP A 293 12.25 -17.19 13.27
N PHE A 294 11.42 -16.21 12.92
CA PHE A 294 10.38 -16.42 11.91
C PHE A 294 11.07 -16.54 10.56
N ASP A 295 10.79 -17.63 9.84
CA ASP A 295 11.21 -17.70 8.45
C ASP A 295 10.31 -16.83 7.55
N GLY A 296 10.75 -16.63 6.31
CA GLY A 296 10.04 -15.82 5.35
C GLY A 296 8.67 -16.36 4.91
N GLU A 297 8.42 -17.65 5.09
CA GLU A 297 7.13 -18.29 4.80
C GLU A 297 6.14 -18.02 5.94
N GLN A 298 6.57 -18.17 7.19
CA GLN A 298 5.81 -17.80 8.38
C GLN A 298 5.44 -16.32 8.37
N TRP A 299 6.38 -15.44 8.00
CA TRP A 299 6.10 -14.02 7.80
C TRP A 299 5.03 -13.78 6.72
N ALA A 300 5.21 -14.38 5.55
CA ALA A 300 4.26 -14.21 4.44
C ALA A 300 2.89 -14.83 4.76
N ALA A 301 2.80 -15.74 5.74
CA ALA A 301 1.55 -16.28 6.23
C ALA A 301 0.84 -15.32 7.20
N MET A 302 1.56 -14.48 7.96
CA MET A 302 0.96 -13.49 8.87
C MET A 302 0.29 -12.33 8.12
N LEU A 303 0.78 -11.97 6.94
CA LEU A 303 0.18 -10.89 6.16
C LEU A 303 -1.24 -11.24 5.68
N PRO A 304 -2.19 -10.28 5.73
CA PRO A 304 -3.49 -10.46 5.09
C PRO A 304 -3.29 -10.60 3.56
N PRO A 305 -4.19 -11.32 2.86
CA PRO A 305 -4.02 -11.68 1.45
C PRO A 305 -3.66 -10.48 0.54
N THR A 306 -4.26 -9.33 0.79
CA THR A 306 -4.01 -8.09 0.05
C THR A 306 -2.58 -7.59 0.24
N LEU A 307 -2.09 -7.49 1.48
CA LEU A 307 -0.72 -7.05 1.75
C LEU A 307 0.30 -8.08 1.27
N LYS A 308 -0.02 -9.37 1.35
CA LYS A 308 0.79 -10.43 0.74
C LYS A 308 0.90 -10.25 -0.78
N ALA A 309 -0.21 -9.96 -1.46
CA ALA A 309 -0.22 -9.77 -2.90
C ALA A 309 0.57 -8.53 -3.35
N ILE A 310 0.62 -7.48 -2.52
CA ILE A 310 1.34 -6.23 -2.81
C ILE A 310 2.83 -6.35 -2.45
N PHE A 311 3.15 -6.85 -1.25
CA PHE A 311 4.49 -6.75 -0.66
C PHE A 311 5.29 -8.05 -0.65
N ALA A 312 4.66 -9.23 -0.76
CA ALA A 312 5.45 -10.46 -0.79
C ALA A 312 6.08 -10.62 -2.19
N PRO A 313 7.37 -10.98 -2.29
CA PRO A 313 7.95 -11.40 -3.57
C PRO A 313 7.11 -12.50 -4.19
N ASP A 314 6.99 -12.50 -5.52
CA ASP A 314 6.44 -13.68 -6.18
C ASP A 314 7.31 -14.89 -5.79
N PRO A 315 6.69 -16.05 -5.52
CA PRO A 315 7.46 -17.25 -5.22
C PRO A 315 8.43 -17.48 -6.40
N PRO A 316 9.69 -17.88 -6.13
CA PRO A 316 10.64 -18.15 -7.18
C PRO A 316 9.97 -19.11 -8.16
N LYS A 317 9.98 -18.77 -9.46
CA LYS A 317 9.43 -19.66 -10.49
C LYS A 317 10.03 -21.05 -10.24
N PRO A 318 9.22 -22.12 -10.23
CA PRO A 318 9.76 -23.47 -10.13
C PRO A 318 10.87 -23.58 -11.16
N ARG A 319 12.10 -23.81 -10.71
CA ARG A 319 13.20 -24.02 -11.65
C ARG A 319 12.74 -25.18 -12.51
N GLN A 320 12.52 -24.93 -13.81
CA GLN A 320 12.36 -26.04 -14.73
C GLN A 320 13.56 -26.95 -14.47
N PRO A 321 13.35 -28.26 -14.26
CA PRO A 321 14.46 -29.15 -14.04
C PRO A 321 15.37 -28.97 -15.25
N VAL A 322 16.53 -28.36 -15.03
CA VAL A 322 17.58 -28.32 -16.04
C VAL A 322 17.85 -29.79 -16.27
N VAL A 323 17.42 -30.31 -17.42
CA VAL A 323 17.76 -31.67 -17.85
C VAL A 323 19.25 -31.61 -18.11
N ARG A 324 20.03 -31.79 -17.05
CA ARG A 324 21.47 -31.97 -17.19
C ARG A 324 21.62 -33.24 -18.01
N PRO A 325 22.32 -33.20 -19.15
CA PRO A 325 22.60 -34.42 -19.89
C PRO A 325 23.19 -35.43 -18.90
N LYS A 326 22.66 -36.64 -18.90
CA LYS A 326 23.25 -37.74 -18.13
C LYS A 326 24.40 -38.31 -18.97
N PRO A 327 25.47 -38.79 -18.34
CA PRO A 327 26.49 -39.54 -19.06
C PRO A 327 25.84 -40.76 -19.72
N LEU A 328 26.25 -41.06 -20.94
CA LEU A 328 25.84 -42.23 -21.71
C LEU A 328 26.37 -43.51 -21.06
N ALA A 329 27.55 -43.43 -20.43
CA ALA A 329 28.14 -44.51 -19.64
C ALA A 329 29.01 -43.95 -18.50
N VAL A 330 29.09 -44.67 -17.39
CA VAL A 330 29.95 -44.36 -16.24
C VAL A 330 30.78 -45.60 -15.91
N ILE A 331 32.09 -45.48 -16.03
CA ILE A 331 33.09 -46.53 -15.78
C ILE A 331 33.74 -46.25 -14.43
N LYS A 332 33.72 -47.24 -13.54
CA LYS A 332 34.25 -47.08 -12.18
C LYS A 332 35.79 -47.03 -12.20
N ALA A 333 36.37 -46.41 -11.17
CA ALA A 333 37.80 -46.50 -10.95
C ALA A 333 38.21 -47.96 -10.69
N GLY A 334 39.29 -48.42 -11.31
CA GLY A 334 39.79 -49.80 -11.25
C GLY A 334 41.22 -49.90 -11.79
N ALA A 335 41.68 -51.12 -12.07
CA ALA A 335 42.97 -51.31 -12.73
C ALA A 335 42.95 -50.65 -14.12
N ILE A 336 44.08 -50.08 -14.54
CA ILE A 336 44.15 -49.29 -15.78
C ILE A 336 43.75 -50.14 -16.99
N GLU A 337 44.15 -51.41 -17.03
CA GLU A 337 43.81 -52.32 -18.11
C GLU A 337 42.29 -52.56 -18.21
N GLU A 338 41.62 -52.71 -17.06
CA GLU A 338 40.16 -52.94 -16.98
C GLU A 338 39.39 -51.67 -17.40
N VAL A 339 39.81 -50.50 -16.87
CA VAL A 339 39.20 -49.21 -17.22
C VAL A 339 39.36 -48.92 -18.71
N MET A 340 40.53 -49.20 -19.31
CA MET A 340 40.76 -48.98 -20.74
C MET A 340 39.96 -49.94 -21.62
N ALA A 341 39.75 -51.18 -21.18
CA ALA A 341 38.90 -52.15 -21.89
C ALA A 341 37.42 -51.72 -21.87
N GLU A 342 36.90 -51.35 -20.70
CA GLU A 342 35.51 -50.85 -20.56
C GLU A 342 35.30 -49.54 -21.33
N LEU A 343 36.30 -48.66 -21.36
CA LEU A 343 36.24 -47.41 -22.12
C LEU A 343 36.24 -47.64 -23.63
N ALA A 344 37.01 -48.63 -24.11
CA ALA A 344 37.02 -49.02 -25.52
C ALA A 344 35.67 -49.61 -25.96
N GLU A 345 35.06 -50.46 -25.12
CA GLU A 345 33.72 -51.01 -25.38
C GLU A 345 32.65 -49.92 -25.38
N ALA A 346 32.68 -49.01 -24.39
CA ALA A 346 31.75 -47.89 -24.32
C ALA A 346 31.90 -46.92 -25.50
N LYS A 347 33.13 -46.69 -26.00
CA LYS A 347 33.40 -45.91 -27.22
C LYS A 347 32.93 -46.60 -28.50
N ALA A 348 32.95 -47.92 -28.56
CA ALA A 348 32.39 -48.64 -29.71
C ALA A 348 30.86 -48.50 -29.78
N GLN A 349 30.19 -48.44 -28.62
CA GLN A 349 28.74 -48.21 -28.52
C GLN A 349 28.35 -46.75 -28.75
N PHE A 350 29.22 -45.80 -28.36
CA PHE A 350 29.01 -44.36 -28.53
C PHE A 350 30.21 -43.68 -29.21
N PRO A 351 30.35 -43.79 -30.54
CA PRO A 351 31.55 -43.31 -31.27
C PRO A 351 31.84 -41.82 -31.10
N ASP A 352 30.77 -41.01 -31.06
CA ASP A 352 30.84 -39.55 -30.99
C ASP A 352 30.89 -39.01 -29.54
N ALA A 353 30.92 -39.89 -28.54
CA ALA A 353 30.92 -39.49 -27.15
C ALA A 353 32.26 -38.91 -26.69
N VAL A 354 32.18 -37.86 -25.87
CA VAL A 354 33.34 -37.21 -25.24
C VAL A 354 33.59 -37.83 -23.88
N VAL A 355 34.82 -38.30 -23.66
CA VAL A 355 35.25 -38.86 -22.37
C VAL A 355 35.59 -37.72 -21.41
N ARG A 356 35.08 -37.78 -20.19
CA ARG A 356 35.35 -36.83 -19.11
C ARG A 356 35.68 -37.57 -17.82
N SER A 357 36.46 -36.95 -16.94
CA SER A 357 36.65 -37.46 -15.58
C SER A 357 35.40 -37.17 -14.73
N GLY A 358 34.88 -38.21 -14.09
CA GLY A 358 33.74 -38.16 -13.18
C GLY A 358 34.17 -38.09 -11.71
N ARG A 359 33.18 -38.20 -10.80
CA ARG A 359 33.45 -38.17 -9.35
C ARG A 359 34.08 -39.49 -8.87
N HIS A 360 34.93 -39.41 -7.84
CA HIS A 360 35.59 -40.58 -7.25
C HIS A 360 36.50 -41.35 -8.24
N GLY A 361 37.09 -40.66 -9.22
CA GLY A 361 38.00 -41.25 -10.18
C GLY A 361 37.32 -42.09 -11.27
N SER A 362 36.00 -41.98 -11.43
CA SER A 362 35.28 -42.60 -12.54
C SER A 362 35.59 -41.91 -13.87
N TRP A 363 35.32 -42.62 -14.96
CA TRP A 363 35.34 -42.08 -16.32
C TRP A 363 33.91 -42.05 -16.87
N GLU A 364 33.50 -40.93 -17.46
CA GLU A 364 32.15 -40.72 -17.93
C GLU A 364 32.15 -40.42 -19.43
N LEU A 365 31.28 -41.07 -20.20
CA LEU A 365 31.05 -40.78 -21.61
C LEU A 365 29.87 -39.83 -21.74
N TRP A 366 30.05 -38.72 -22.45
CA TRP A 366 29.05 -37.67 -22.62
C TRP A 366 28.65 -37.53 -24.08
N PRO A 367 27.40 -37.15 -24.39
CA PRO A 367 27.03 -36.77 -25.75
C PRO A 367 27.94 -35.66 -26.28
N PRO A 368 28.20 -35.59 -27.59
CA PRO A 368 28.88 -34.45 -28.19
C PRO A 368 28.09 -33.16 -27.86
N ALA A 369 28.84 -32.09 -27.62
CA ALA A 369 28.30 -30.81 -27.14
C ALA A 369 27.35 -30.15 -28.14
#